data_AF-A0A970B3I8-F1
#
_entry.id   AF-A0A970B3I8-F1
#
_cell.length_a   1.000
_cell.length_b   1.000
_cell.length_c   1.000
_cell.angle_alpha   90.00
_cell.angle_beta   90.00
_cell.angle_gamma   90.00
#
_symmetry.space_group_name_H-M   'P 1'
#
loop_
_entity.id
_entity.type
_entity.pdbx_description
1 polymer ?
#
loop_
_entity_poly.entity_id
_entity_poly.type
_entity_poly.pdbx_seq_one_letter_code
_entity_poly.pdbx_strand_id
1 'polypeptide(L)'
;MTEILDRIASHLVGLRMPRALEALDHTVQQIEKGELSTLEAIEALLAEELTIREGRRIGVAMTTARLTPPKTLEGFDFTFQPSLDRDRIMALAELDFIDRAEVVHFLGPPDPDS
;
A
#
# COMPACT_ATOMS: atom_id res chain seq x y z
N MET A 1 -34.05 8.22 -1.01
CA MET A 1 -32.70 7.83 -0.51
C MET A 1 -32.11 6.75 -1.41
N THR A 2 -32.83 5.64 -1.62
CA THR A 2 -32.44 4.52 -2.49
C THR A 2 -32.09 4.94 -3.92
N GLU A 3 -32.89 5.83 -4.55
CA GLU A 3 -32.63 6.29 -5.92
C GLU A 3 -31.29 7.05 -6.08
N ILE A 4 -30.85 7.78 -5.05
CA ILE A 4 -29.55 8.47 -5.07
C ILE A 4 -28.42 7.46 -4.91
N LEU A 5 -28.59 6.47 -4.03
CA LEU A 5 -27.61 5.39 -3.84
C LEU A 5 -27.42 4.57 -5.12
N ASP A 6 -28.51 4.22 -5.80
CA ASP A 6 -28.46 3.50 -7.08
C ASP A 6 -27.70 4.29 -8.16
N ARG A 7 -27.88 5.62 -8.19
CA ARG A 7 -27.15 6.49 -9.11
C ARG A 7 -25.67 6.62 -8.74
N ILE A 8 -25.34 6.71 -7.44
CA ILE A 8 -23.95 6.70 -6.96
C ILE A 8 -23.28 5.39 -7.35
N ALA A 9 -23.90 4.24 -7.08
CA ALA A 9 -23.41 2.93 -7.48
C ALA A 9 -23.17 2.85 -9.00
N SER A 10 -24.12 3.34 -9.80
CA SER A 10 -23.96 3.41 -11.26
C SER A 10 -22.77 4.27 -11.70
N HIS A 11 -22.55 5.41 -11.05
CA HIS A 11 -21.38 6.26 -11.34
C HIS A 11 -20.07 5.57 -10.94
N LEU A 12 -20.01 4.89 -9.80
CA LEU A 12 -18.81 4.15 -9.35
C LEU A 12 -18.47 3.02 -10.34
N VAL A 13 -19.46 2.32 -10.87
CA VAL A 13 -19.26 1.35 -11.96
C VAL A 13 -18.68 2.04 -13.20
N GLY A 14 -19.28 3.15 -13.64
CA GLY A 14 -18.81 3.91 -14.82
C GLY A 14 -17.38 4.45 -14.68
N LEU A 15 -17.00 4.87 -13.48
CA LEU A 15 -15.66 5.36 -13.12
C LEU A 15 -14.65 4.24 -12.83
N ARG A 16 -15.08 2.98 -12.94
CA ARG A 16 -14.30 1.78 -12.60
C ARG A 16 -13.72 1.86 -11.19
N MET A 17 -14.57 2.15 -10.22
CA MET A 17 -14.24 2.23 -8.80
C MET A 17 -14.84 1.04 -8.02
N PRO A 18 -14.41 -0.21 -8.28
CA PRO A 18 -15.02 -1.38 -7.67
C PRO A 18 -14.87 -1.41 -6.15
N ARG A 19 -13.78 -0.88 -5.59
CA ARG A 19 -13.56 -0.92 -4.14
C ARG A 19 -14.44 0.07 -3.41
N ALA A 20 -14.57 1.29 -3.96
CA ALA A 20 -15.54 2.27 -3.46
C ALA A 20 -16.98 1.72 -3.54
N LEU A 21 -17.32 0.99 -4.61
CA LEU A 21 -18.64 0.37 -4.75
C LEU A 21 -18.91 -0.67 -3.66
N GLU A 22 -17.94 -1.54 -3.36
CA GLU A 22 -18.04 -2.52 -2.27
C GLU A 22 -18.17 -1.86 -0.89
N ALA A 23 -17.54 -0.70 -0.69
CA ALA A 23 -17.57 0.04 0.58
C ALA A 23 -18.79 0.95 0.74
N LEU A 24 -19.58 1.17 -0.31
CA LEU A 24 -20.66 2.17 -0.34
C LEU A 24 -21.71 1.94 0.76
N ASP A 25 -22.26 0.74 0.85
CA ASP A 25 -23.33 0.42 1.81
C ASP A 25 -22.85 0.57 3.27
N HIS A 26 -21.65 0.10 3.55
CA HIS A 26 -21.04 0.24 4.88
C HIS A 26 -20.83 1.71 5.25
N THR A 27 -20.30 2.50 4.33
CA THR A 27 -20.04 3.94 4.55
C THR A 27 -21.33 4.71 4.82
N VAL A 28 -22.42 4.37 4.10
CA VAL A 28 -23.73 4.98 4.32
C VAL A 28 -24.26 4.65 5.72
N GLN A 29 -24.13 3.39 6.17
CA GLN A 29 -24.52 3.00 7.53
C GLN A 29 -23.74 3.77 8.60
N GLN A 30 -22.45 4.06 8.37
CA GLN A 30 -21.65 4.86 9.31
C GLN A 30 -22.11 6.31 9.39
N ILE A 31 -22.52 6.92 8.27
CA ILE A 31 -23.14 8.25 8.26
C ILE A 31 -24.46 8.22 9.04
N GLU A 32 -25.31 7.21 8.81
CA GLU A 32 -26.60 7.08 9.50
C GLU A 32 -26.45 6.91 11.02
N LYS A 33 -25.36 6.27 11.47
CA LYS A 33 -25.00 6.15 12.88
C LYS A 33 -24.34 7.40 13.46
N GLY A 34 -24.02 8.40 12.63
CA GLY A 34 -23.28 9.59 13.03
C GLY A 34 -21.80 9.35 13.32
N GLU A 35 -21.26 8.23 12.85
CA GLU A 35 -19.84 7.86 13.01
C GLU A 35 -18.94 8.57 12.00
N LEU A 36 -19.51 8.98 10.85
CA LEU A 36 -18.82 9.74 9.80
C LEU A 36 -19.66 10.94 9.38
N SER A 37 -18.99 12.06 9.17
CA SER A 37 -19.56 13.17 8.40
C SER A 37 -19.62 12.83 6.91
N THR A 38 -20.43 13.56 6.16
CA THR A 38 -20.54 13.38 4.70
C THR A 38 -19.21 13.58 3.97
N LEU A 39 -18.37 14.50 4.44
CA LEU A 39 -17.07 14.75 3.81
C LEU A 39 -16.09 13.61 4.07
N GLU A 40 -16.06 13.08 5.30
CA GLU A 40 -15.23 11.92 5.67
C GLU A 40 -15.66 10.66 4.91
N ALA A 41 -16.96 10.47 4.68
CA ALA A 41 -17.46 9.38 3.86
C ALA A 41 -16.98 9.45 2.39
N ILE A 42 -16.96 10.66 1.80
CA ILE A 42 -16.44 10.84 0.43
C ILE A 42 -14.94 10.54 0.40
N GLU A 43 -14.17 11.04 1.37
CA GLU A 43 -12.74 10.77 1.49
C GLU A 43 -12.47 9.26 1.62
N ALA A 44 -13.17 8.57 2.52
CA ALA A 44 -12.98 7.14 2.76
C ALA A 44 -13.23 6.29 1.50
N LEU A 45 -14.31 6.58 0.76
CA LEU A 45 -14.61 5.88 -0.49
C LEU A 45 -13.53 6.10 -1.56
N LEU A 46 -12.99 7.31 -1.66
CA LEU A 46 -11.91 7.63 -2.61
C LEU A 46 -10.58 6.97 -2.18
N ALA A 47 -10.26 6.99 -0.88
CA ALA A 47 -9.04 6.43 -0.33
C ALA A 47 -8.96 4.91 -0.51
N GLU A 48 -10.06 4.20 -0.26
CA GLU A 48 -10.19 2.76 -0.50
C GLU A 48 -9.89 2.38 -1.95
N GLU A 49 -10.45 3.13 -2.91
CA GLU A 49 -10.18 2.90 -4.33
C GLU A 49 -8.74 3.24 -4.73
N LEU A 50 -8.21 4.36 -4.23
CA LEU A 50 -6.85 4.80 -4.53
C LEU A 50 -5.82 3.76 -4.05
N THR A 51 -5.98 3.27 -2.82
CA THR A 51 -5.09 2.27 -2.21
C THR A 51 -4.96 1.01 -3.06
N ILE A 52 -6.09 0.50 -3.58
CA ILE A 52 -6.10 -0.68 -4.47
C ILE A 52 -5.45 -0.37 -5.82
N ARG A 53 -5.70 0.80 -6.39
CA ARG A 53 -5.09 1.21 -7.67
C ARG A 53 -3.57 1.34 -7.56
N GLU A 54 -3.08 1.91 -6.46
CA GLU A 54 -1.65 2.03 -6.19
C GLU A 54 -1.00 0.68 -5.97
N GLY A 55 -1.60 -0.20 -5.15
CA GLY A 55 -1.12 -1.56 -4.95
C GLY A 55 -1.06 -2.36 -6.26
N ARG A 56 -2.09 -2.27 -7.11
CA ARG A 56 -2.09 -2.90 -8.45
C ARG A 56 -1.02 -2.30 -9.36
N ARG A 57 -0.84 -0.98 -9.36
CA ARG A 57 0.20 -0.32 -10.16
C ARG A 57 1.59 -0.80 -9.78
N ILE A 58 1.88 -0.92 -8.48
CA ILE A 58 3.15 -1.44 -7.98
C ILE A 58 3.33 -2.90 -8.40
N GLY A 59 2.31 -3.75 -8.18
CA GLY A 59 2.37 -5.16 -8.57
C GLY A 59 2.59 -5.38 -10.07
N VAL A 60 1.90 -4.62 -10.92
CA VAL A 60 2.09 -4.66 -12.39
C VAL A 60 3.49 -4.17 -12.77
N ALA A 61 3.96 -3.06 -12.21
CA ALA A 61 5.31 -2.55 -12.49
C ALA A 61 6.39 -3.58 -12.14
N MET A 62 6.27 -4.24 -10.98
CA MET A 62 7.20 -5.31 -10.56
C MET A 62 7.16 -6.50 -11.52
N THR A 63 5.96 -6.91 -11.95
CA THR A 63 5.75 -8.04 -12.88
C THR A 63 6.31 -7.72 -14.27
N THR A 64 6.02 -6.53 -14.81
CA THR A 64 6.51 -6.08 -16.11
C THR A 64 8.03 -5.92 -16.13
N ALA A 65 8.63 -5.48 -15.03
CA ALA A 65 10.08 -5.37 -14.88
C ALA A 65 10.79 -6.73 -14.74
N ARG A 66 10.05 -7.86 -14.68
CA ARG A 66 10.57 -9.22 -14.44
C ARG A 66 11.47 -9.30 -13.20
N LEU A 67 11.20 -8.45 -12.21
CA LEU A 67 11.88 -8.51 -10.93
C LEU A 67 11.38 -9.77 -10.22
N THR A 68 12.29 -10.61 -9.74
CA THR A 68 11.98 -11.72 -8.84
C THR A 68 11.07 -11.20 -7.72
N PRO A 69 10.09 -11.98 -7.20
CA PRO A 69 9.25 -11.54 -6.08
C PRO A 69 10.12 -10.83 -5.03
N PRO A 70 9.70 -9.64 -4.56
CA PRO A 70 10.57 -8.79 -3.76
C PRO A 70 11.08 -9.60 -2.57
N LYS A 71 12.40 -9.72 -2.46
CA LYS A 71 13.02 -10.17 -1.21
C LYS A 71 12.67 -9.10 -0.18
N THR A 72 11.73 -9.40 0.72
CA THR A 72 11.37 -8.48 1.78
C THR A 72 12.33 -8.64 2.95
N LEU A 73 12.51 -7.56 3.72
CA LEU A 73 13.26 -7.65 4.98
C LEU A 73 12.57 -8.56 6.00
N GLU A 74 11.23 -8.67 5.96
CA GLU A 74 10.50 -9.60 6.85
C GLU A 74 10.84 -11.06 6.56
N GLY A 75 11.14 -11.39 5.30
CA GLY A 75 11.51 -12.73 4.86
C GLY A 75 13.01 -13.03 4.93
N PHE A 76 13.84 -12.08 5.38
CA PHE A 76 15.30 -12.27 5.44
C PHE A 76 15.71 -13.03 6.71
N ASP A 77 16.42 -14.15 6.53
CA ASP A 77 16.98 -14.93 7.63
C ASP A 77 18.32 -14.31 8.09
N PHE A 78 18.27 -13.48 9.13
CA PHE A 78 19.48 -12.87 9.72
C PHE A 78 20.43 -13.90 10.34
N THR A 79 20.00 -15.14 10.60
CA THR A 79 20.90 -16.19 11.08
C THR A 79 21.86 -16.69 10.00
N PHE A 80 21.53 -16.49 8.72
CA PHE A 80 22.42 -16.77 7.59
C PHE A 80 23.63 -15.83 7.54
N GLN A 81 23.49 -14.59 8.03
CA GLN A 81 24.60 -13.63 8.14
C GLN A 81 24.66 -13.02 9.55
N PRO A 82 25.25 -13.74 10.52
CA PRO A 82 25.30 -13.29 11.92
C PRO A 82 26.09 -11.99 12.15
N SER A 83 26.96 -11.62 11.21
CA SER A 83 27.71 -10.35 11.29
C SER A 83 26.86 -9.12 10.93
N LEU A 84 25.68 -9.33 10.36
CA LEU A 84 24.75 -8.26 10.01
C LEU A 84 23.92 -7.87 11.24
N ASP A 85 24.06 -6.63 11.68
CA ASP A 85 23.26 -6.06 12.76
C ASP A 85 21.82 -5.82 12.28
N ARG A 86 20.90 -6.67 12.77
CA ARG A 86 19.47 -6.60 12.42
C ARG A 86 18.87 -5.25 12.77
N ASP A 87 19.15 -4.72 13.96
CA ASP A 87 18.51 -3.50 14.45
C ASP A 87 18.95 -2.30 13.60
N ARG A 88 20.22 -2.27 13.21
CA ARG A 88 20.73 -1.27 12.27
C ARG A 88 20.06 -1.35 10.89
N ILE A 89 19.81 -2.56 10.38
CA ILE A 89 19.13 -2.76 9.09
C ILE A 89 17.67 -2.32 9.18
N MET A 90 16.97 -2.63 10.27
CA MET A 90 15.60 -2.19 10.47
C MET A 90 15.49 -0.67 10.60
N ALA A 91 16.43 -0.01 11.29
CA ALA A 91 16.47 1.46 11.34
C ALA A 91 16.68 2.09 9.95
N LEU A 92 17.48 1.47 9.07
CA LEU A 92 17.60 1.93 7.68
C LEU A 92 16.30 1.69 6.89
N ALA A 93 15.52 0.67 7.23
CA ALA A 93 14.25 0.37 6.57
C ALA A 93 13.16 1.43 6.86
N GLU A 94 13.33 2.24 7.90
CA GLU A 94 12.46 3.40 8.22
C GLU A 94 12.68 4.58 7.25
N LEU A 95 13.76 4.55 6.46
CA LEU A 95 14.07 5.52 5.40
C LEU A 95 14.37 6.96 5.85
N ASP A 96 14.54 7.23 7.15
CA ASP A 96 14.85 8.57 7.67
C ASP A 96 16.09 9.24 7.03
N PHE A 97 17.01 8.45 6.48
CA PHE A 97 18.19 8.97 5.77
C PHE A 97 17.83 9.72 4.47
N ILE A 98 16.67 9.45 3.87
CA ILE A 98 16.17 10.16 2.69
C ILE A 98 15.87 11.61 3.06
N ASP A 99 15.15 11.83 4.17
CA ASP A 99 14.80 13.16 4.66
C ASP A 99 16.03 13.98 5.06
N ARG A 100 17.09 13.29 5.50
CA ARG A 100 18.40 13.90 5.82
C ARG A 100 19.30 14.11 4.59
N ALA A 101 18.89 13.67 3.40
CA ALA A 101 19.70 13.65 2.18
C ALA A 101 21.06 12.95 2.36
N GLU A 102 21.09 11.87 3.13
CA GLU A 102 22.27 11.05 3.39
C GLU A 102 22.38 9.88 2.41
N VAL A 103 23.62 9.49 2.10
CA VAL A 103 23.90 8.35 1.22
C VAL A 103 24.22 7.12 2.06
N VAL A 104 23.55 6.00 1.77
CA VAL A 104 23.79 4.71 2.42
C VAL A 104 24.53 3.79 1.44
N HIS A 105 25.68 3.25 1.87
CA HIS A 105 26.45 2.28 1.12
C HIS A 105 26.40 0.91 1.80
N PHE A 106 26.00 -0.12 1.07
CA PHE A 106 26.07 -1.52 1.51
C PHE A 106 27.35 -2.14 0.99
N LEU A 107 28.26 -2.48 1.89
CA LEU A 107 29.56 -3.07 1.57
C LEU A 107 29.62 -4.47 2.20
N GLY A 108 29.88 -5.47 1.37
CA GLY A 108 30.10 -6.84 1.78
C GLY A 108 31.07 -7.52 0.83
N PRO A 109 31.73 -8.62 1.26
CA PRO A 109 32.50 -9.44 0.35
C PRO A 109 31.59 -9.97 -0.79
N PRO A 110 32.11 -10.13 -2.02
CA PRO A 110 31.34 -10.77 -3.09
C PRO A 110 30.99 -12.21 -2.70
N ASP A 111 29.79 -12.65 -3.07
CA ASP A 111 29.36 -14.03 -2.83
C ASP A 111 30.29 -15.00 -3.60
N PRO A 112 30.84 -16.06 -2.96
CA PRO A 112 31.67 -17.05 -3.66
C PRO A 112 30.89 -17.88 -4.70
N ASP A 113 29.58 -18.01 -4.54
CA ASP A 113 28.70 -18.94 -5.28
C ASP A 113 27.61 -18.24 -6.13
N SER A 114 27.81 -16.98 -6.53
CA SER A 114 26.94 -16.31 -7.52
C SER A 114 27.09 -16.86 -8.95
#